data_AF-A0A5S9MGP5-F1
#
_entry.id   AF-A0A5S9MGP5-F1
#
_cell.length_a   1.000
_cell.length_b   1.000
_cell.length_c   1.000
_cell.angle_alpha   90.00
_cell.angle_beta   90.00
_cell.angle_gamma   90.00
#
_symmetry.space_group_name_H-M   'P 1'
#
loop_
_entity.id
_entity.type
_entity.pdbx_description
1 polymer ?
#
loop_
_entity_poly.entity_id
_entity_poly.type
_entity_poly.pdbx_seq_one_letter_code
_entity_poly.pdbx_strand_id
1 'polypeptide(L)' 'MAIGAMNALFAKGKTCPGDISIIGFDDIAFSSYTTPALTTVKKKRLKKCVHLEQKLSFQ' A
#
# COMPACT_ATOMS: atom_id res chain seq x y z
N MET A 1 -3.54 -5.80 -0.92
CA MET A 1 -3.17 -7.24 -0.95
C MET A 1 -2.30 -7.66 0.24
N ALA A 2 -1.17 -7.00 0.51
CA ALA A 2 -0.25 -7.39 1.59
C ALA A 2 -0.89 -7.52 3.00
N ILE A 3 -1.84 -6.64 3.35
CA ILE A 3 -2.56 -6.72 4.63
C ILE A 3 -3.38 -8.02 4.76
N GLY A 4 -4.03 -8.47 3.68
CA GLY A 4 -4.78 -9.72 3.67
C GLY A 4 -3.88 -10.95 3.83
N ALA A 5 -2.67 -10.89 3.26
CA ALA A 5 -1.67 -11.94 3.46
C ALA A 5 -1.21 -12.03 4.92
N MET A 6 -0.96 -10.89 5.58
CA MET A 6 -0.64 -10.88 7.03
C MET A 6 -1.77 -11.50 7.86
N ASN A 7 -3.03 -11.13 7.59
CA ASN A 7 -4.17 -11.71 8.31
C ASN A 7 -4.28 -13.24 8.11
N ALA A 8 -4.03 -13.72 6.90
CA ALA A 8 -4.04 -15.16 6.61
C ALA A 8 -2.89 -15.92 7.32
N LEU A 9 -1.72 -15.29 7.47
CA LEU A 9 -0.62 -15.86 8.25
C LEU A 9 -0.97 -15.93 9.74
N PHE A 10 -1.53 -14.86 10.30
CA PHE A 10 -1.97 -14.85 11.69
C PHE A 10 -3.06 -15.89 11.96
N ALA A 11 -4.02 -16.06 11.04
CA ALA A 11 -5.03 -17.11 11.14
C ALA A 11 -4.44 -18.54 11.16
N LYS A 12 -3.25 -18.73 10.59
CA LYS A 12 -2.50 -20.00 10.62
C LYS A 12 -1.51 -20.09 11.79
N GLY A 13 -1.55 -19.16 12.74
CA GLY A 13 -0.62 -19.10 13.87
C GLY A 13 0.82 -18.81 13.47
N LYS A 14 1.05 -18.24 12.28
CA LYS A 14 2.38 -17.83 11.80
C LYS A 14 2.61 -16.35 12.09
N THR A 15 3.85 -16.02 12.42
CA THR A 15 4.26 -14.65 12.73
C THR A 15 4.95 -13.99 11.55
N CYS A 16 4.68 -12.71 11.37
CA CYS A 16 5.44 -11.83 10.49
C CYS A 16 6.06 -10.74 11.38
N PRO A 17 7.36 -10.42 11.28
CA PRO A 17 8.35 -10.95 10.33
C PRO A 17 9.04 -12.27 10.75
N GLY A 18 8.67 -12.88 11.88
CA GLY A 18 9.39 -14.03 12.46
C GLY A 18 9.47 -15.28 11.58
N ASP A 19 8.32 -15.85 11.21
CA ASP A 19 8.26 -17.04 10.36
C ASP A 19 8.34 -16.68 8.87
N ILE A 20 7.64 -15.61 8.49
CA ILE A 20 7.49 -15.20 7.09
C ILE A 20 7.54 -13.67 7.03
N SER A 21 8.42 -13.14 6.18
CA SER A 21 8.50 -11.71 5.89
C SER A 21 7.56 -11.32 4.75
N ILE A 22 6.79 -10.26 4.94
CA ILE A 22 5.90 -9.68 3.92
C ILE A 22 6.37 -8.27 3.56
N ILE A 23 6.48 -8.02 2.25
CA ILE A 23 6.77 -6.70 1.70
C ILE A 23 5.56 -6.23 0.88
N GLY A 24 5.03 -5.06 1.23
CA GLY A 24 3.98 -4.35 0.52
C GLY A 24 4.51 -3.53 -0.66
N PHE A 25 3.56 -3.07 -1.48
CA PHE A 25 3.79 -2.14 -2.58
C PHE A 25 2.70 -1.06 -2.48
N ASP A 26 3.04 0.19 -2.81
CA ASP A 26 2.20 1.40 -2.84
C ASP A 26 2.34 2.39 -1.67
N ASP A 27 2.91 2.03 -0.51
CA ASP A 27 3.09 2.96 0.64
C ASP A 27 1.82 3.76 0.97
N ILE A 28 0.71 3.03 1.07
CA ILE A 28 -0.61 3.59 1.43
C ILE A 28 -0.63 3.94 2.91
N ALA A 29 -1.37 4.97 3.32
CA ALA A 29 -1.43 5.39 4.73
C ALA A 29 -1.73 4.24 5.72
N PHE A 30 -2.50 3.24 5.28
CA PHE A 30 -2.83 2.05 6.06
C PHE A 30 -1.66 1.10 6.36
N SER A 31 -0.55 1.14 5.62
CA SER A 31 0.61 0.26 5.89
C SER A 31 1.27 0.56 7.25
N SER A 32 1.18 1.79 7.73
CA SER A 32 1.71 2.21 9.04
C SER A 32 0.84 1.79 10.21
N TYR A 33 -0.43 1.46 9.96
CA TYR A 33 -1.42 1.09 10.98
C TYR A 33 -1.58 -0.42 11.14
N THR A 34 -0.85 -1.23 10.37
CA THR A 34 -0.83 -2.68 10.58
C THR A 34 0.06 -3.02 11.76
N THR A 35 -0.24 -4.14 12.44
CA THR A 35 0.60 -4.67 13.51
C THR A 35 1.14 -6.03 13.09
N PRO A 36 2.44 -6.18 12.80
CA PRO A 36 3.49 -5.14 12.77
C PRO A 36 3.34 -4.17 11.59
N ALA A 37 4.05 -3.03 11.64
CA ALA A 37 4.06 -2.05 10.56
C ALA A 37 4.56 -2.71 9.26
N LEU A 38 3.81 -2.52 8.16
CA LEU A 38 4.09 -3.20 6.90
C LEU A 38 5.19 -2.46 6.14
N THR A 39 6.34 -3.11 5.99
CA THR A 39 7.41 -2.66 5.08
C THR A 39 6.87 -2.59 3.66
N THR A 40 7.02 -1.46 2.98
CA THR A 40 6.45 -1.25 1.64
C THR A 40 7.35 -0.42 0.74
N VAL A 41 7.30 -0.68 -0.57
CA VAL A 41 7.95 0.15 -1.57
C VAL A 41 7.07 1.36 -1.89
N LYS A 42 7.59 2.56 -1.67
CA LYS A 42 6.92 3.82 -1.99
C LYS A 42 6.99 4.10 -3.49
N LYS A 43 5.85 4.03 -4.17
CA LYS A 43 5.74 4.49 -5.56
C LYS A 43 5.61 6.02 -5.57
N LYS A 44 6.52 6.71 -6.26
CA LYS A 44 6.36 8.15 -6.52
C LYS A 44 5.07 8.35 -7.31
N ARG A 45 4.07 8.98 -6.71
CA ARG A 45 2.84 9.39 -7.39
C ARG A 45 3.24 10.40 -8.45
N LEU A 46 3.21 10.00 -9.72
CA LEU A 46 3.32 10.94 -10.82
C LEU A 46 2.21 11.98 -10.63
N LYS A 47 2.56 13.27 -10.63
CA LYS A 47 1.57 14.33 -10.75
C LYS A 47 0.83 14.05 -12.05
N LYS A 48 -0.42 13.61 -11.98
CA LYS A 48 -1.30 13.69 -13.15
C LYS A 48 -1.25 15.15 -13.59
N CYS A 49 -1.00 15.41 -14.87
CA CYS A 49 -1.03 16.75 -15.42
C CYS A 49 -2.41 17.35 -15.13
N VAL A 50 -2.51 18.21 -14.10
CA VAL A 50 -3.64 19.12 -13.86
C VAL A 50 -3.57 20.24 -14.90
N HIS A 51 -3.56 19.86 -16.17
CA HIS A 51 -3.53 20.77 -17.32
C HIS A 51 -4.49 20.34 -18.43
N LEU A 52 -5.10 19.16 -18.33
CA LEU A 52 -6.04 18.68 -19.35
C LEU A 52 -7.53 18.98 -19.03
N GLU A 53 -7.86 19.36 -17.80
CA GLU A 53 -9.26 19.63 -17.41
C GLU A 53 -9.70 21.10 -17.57
N GLN A 54 -8.77 22.05 -17.75
CA GLN A 54 -9.14 23.47 -17.91
C GLN A 54 -9.45 23.91 -19.35
N LYS A 55 -9.31 23.03 -20.35
CA LYS A 55 -9.60 23.36 -21.76
C LYS A 55 -10.97 22.90 -22.27
N LEU A 56 -11.80 22.27 -21.44
CA LEU A 56 -13.13 21.75 -21.83
C LEU A 56 -14.32 22.58 -21.30
N SER A 57 -14.06 23.74 -20.67
CA SER A 57 -15.12 24.65 -20.18
C SER A 57 -15.19 25.99 -20.93
N PHE A 58 -14.55 26.10 -22.10
CA PHE A 58 -14.79 27.17 -23.06
C PHE A 58 -15.20 26.55 -24.40
N GLN A 59 -16.47 26.18 -24.49
CA GLN A 59 -17.20 26.15 -25.75
C GLN A 59 -18.59 26.75 -25.50
#